data_AF-A0A6C0QE20-F1
#
_entry.id   AF-A0A6C0QE20-F1
#
_cell.length_a   1.000
_cell.length_b   1.000
_cell.length_c   1.000
_cell.angle_alpha   90.00
_cell.angle_beta   90.00
_cell.angle_gamma   90.00
#
_symmetry.space_group_name_H-M   'P 1'
#
loop_
_entity.id
_entity.type
_entity.pdbx_description
1 polymer ?
#
loop_
_entity_poly.entity_id
_entity_poly.type
_entity_poly.pdbx_seq_one_letter_code
_entity_poly.pdbx_strand_id
1 'polypeptide(L)'
;MHETKSATLLTIVAVAVTLMGAPATAHAAPRSVETAVARTTASCQIGDGHTDFKGTNINMRNSPGGAVIGVANTGDCAYYYKSDPGPLVVCPDGSNTAAWSLVVNKRTKVLGYVSG
;
A
#
# COMPACT_ATOMS: atom_id res chain seq x y z
N MET A 1 -11.67 35.83 -60.66
CA MET A 1 -12.99 35.93 -61.30
C MET A 1 -13.85 34.79 -60.77
N HIS A 2 -15.11 35.10 -60.47
CA HIS A 2 -16.22 34.25 -59.99
C HIS A 2 -16.15 33.81 -58.52
N GLU A 3 -16.96 34.37 -57.62
CA GLU A 3 -18.45 34.39 -57.46
C GLU A 3 -19.04 33.10 -56.85
N THR A 4 -19.44 33.27 -55.59
CA THR A 4 -20.81 33.14 -55.01
C THR A 4 -21.75 31.98 -55.35
N LYS A 5 -22.42 31.50 -54.28
CA LYS A 5 -23.83 31.02 -54.11
C LYS A 5 -23.91 29.53 -53.71
N SER A 6 -24.23 29.23 -52.44
CA SER A 6 -25.59 29.06 -51.87
C SER A 6 -26.38 27.89 -52.47
N ALA A 7 -26.73 26.89 -51.64
CA ALA A 7 -28.11 26.43 -51.37
C ALA A 7 -28.16 25.00 -50.77
N THR A 8 -28.74 24.93 -49.57
CA THR A 8 -29.72 23.97 -49.04
C THR A 8 -29.85 22.57 -49.65
N LEU A 9 -29.81 21.52 -48.82
CA LEU A 9 -30.82 20.44 -48.88
C LEU A 9 -30.86 19.58 -47.60
N LEU A 10 -32.09 19.44 -47.09
CA LEU A 10 -32.54 18.58 -46.00
C LEU A 10 -32.28 17.10 -46.31
N THR A 11 -31.91 16.31 -45.29
CA THR A 11 -32.38 14.92 -45.21
C THR A 11 -32.55 14.48 -43.76
N ILE A 12 -33.79 14.19 -43.39
CA ILE A 12 -34.19 13.53 -42.14
C ILE A 12 -33.97 12.04 -42.37
N VAL A 13 -33.20 11.37 -41.51
CA VAL A 13 -33.17 9.90 -41.46
C VAL A 13 -33.65 9.48 -40.08
N ALA A 14 -34.90 9.01 -40.01
CA ALA A 14 -35.42 8.28 -38.87
C ALA A 14 -34.87 6.86 -38.95
N VAL A 15 -34.05 6.46 -37.97
CA VAL A 15 -33.68 5.06 -37.75
C VAL A 15 -34.45 4.57 -36.54
N ALA A 16 -35.51 3.81 -36.79
CA ALA A 16 -36.13 2.94 -35.81
C ALA A 16 -35.43 1.57 -35.91
N VAL A 17 -34.66 1.21 -34.88
CA VAL A 17 -34.18 -0.16 -34.67
C VAL A 17 -34.81 -0.69 -33.40
N THR A 18 -35.66 -1.69 -33.56
CA THR A 18 -36.31 -2.46 -32.50
C THR A 18 -35.38 -3.53 -31.93
N LEU A 19 -35.30 -3.52 -30.59
CA LEU A 19 -35.13 -4.62 -29.64
C LEU A 19 -34.31 -5.86 -30.03
N MET A 20 -33.17 -6.02 -29.36
CA MET A 20 -32.69 -7.33 -28.90
C MET A 20 -32.24 -7.21 -27.44
N GLY A 21 -32.74 -8.14 -26.62
CA GLY A 21 -32.58 -8.12 -25.17
C GLY A 21 -31.14 -8.30 -24.69
N ALA A 22 -30.89 -7.82 -23.47
CA ALA A 22 -29.71 -8.16 -22.71
C ALA A 22 -30.17 -8.86 -21.41
N PRO A 23 -29.60 -10.02 -21.04
CA PRO A 23 -29.71 -10.49 -19.68
C PRO A 23 -29.06 -9.45 -18.77
N ALA A 24 -29.76 -9.04 -17.72
CA ALA A 24 -29.19 -8.20 -16.68
C ALA A 24 -28.01 -8.96 -16.05
N THR A 25 -26.79 -8.63 -16.50
CA THR A 25 -25.59 -8.99 -15.78
C THR A 25 -25.66 -8.27 -14.45
N ALA A 26 -25.89 -9.06 -13.40
CA ALA A 26 -25.80 -8.62 -12.03
C ALA A 26 -24.50 -7.83 -11.88
N HIS A 27 -24.65 -6.52 -11.62
CA HIS A 27 -23.55 -5.71 -11.11
C HIS A 27 -23.19 -6.28 -9.74
N ALA A 28 -22.30 -7.27 -9.72
CA ALA A 28 -21.53 -7.58 -8.55
C ALA A 28 -20.65 -6.35 -8.31
N ALA A 29 -21.13 -5.46 -7.44
CA ALA A 29 -20.30 -4.40 -6.88
C ALA A 29 -18.98 -5.04 -6.43
N PRO A 30 -17.82 -4.45 -6.77
CA PRO A 30 -16.58 -4.92 -6.18
C PRO A 30 -16.75 -4.79 -4.67
N ARG A 31 -16.80 -5.94 -3.98
CA ARG A 31 -16.64 -6.00 -2.53
C ARG A 31 -15.33 -5.29 -2.26
N SER A 32 -15.41 -4.13 -1.61
CA SER A 32 -14.26 -3.54 -0.94
C SER A 32 -13.66 -4.65 -0.08
N VAL A 33 -12.52 -5.18 -0.50
CA VAL A 33 -11.72 -6.01 0.38
C VAL A 33 -11.24 -5.04 1.43
N GLU A 34 -11.97 -4.98 2.54
CA GLU A 34 -11.51 -4.35 3.76
C GLU A 34 -10.31 -5.15 4.25
N THR A 35 -9.18 -4.87 3.61
CA THR A 35 -7.88 -5.26 4.12
C THR A 35 -7.54 -4.27 5.21
N ALA A 36 -6.99 -4.82 6.28
CA ALA A 36 -6.29 -4.12 7.35
C ALA A 36 -7.15 -3.63 8.51
N VAL A 37 -7.29 -4.51 9.49
CA VAL A 37 -6.81 -4.16 10.82
C VAL A 37 -5.97 -5.32 11.38
N ALA A 38 -4.76 -5.49 10.86
CA ALA A 38 -3.70 -6.12 11.66
C ALA A 38 -3.24 -5.09 12.70
N ARG A 39 -4.03 -4.90 13.76
CA ARG A 39 -3.64 -4.09 14.92
C ARG A 39 -2.66 -4.89 15.77
N THR A 40 -1.40 -4.90 15.37
CA THR A 40 -0.25 -4.95 16.28
C THR A 40 1.03 -4.72 15.47
N THR A 41 1.39 -3.45 15.28
CA THR A 41 2.73 -3.07 14.85
C THR A 41 3.40 -2.38 16.03
N ALA A 42 4.47 -2.95 16.57
CA ALA A 42 5.36 -2.11 17.34
C ALA A 42 6.80 -2.43 16.99
N SER A 43 7.45 -1.48 16.31
CA SER A 43 8.63 -0.83 16.88
C SER A 43 8.59 0.65 16.50
N CYS A 44 8.82 1.51 17.50
CA CYS A 44 8.93 2.98 17.41
C CYS A 44 9.98 3.51 18.39
N GLN A 45 10.96 2.65 18.70
CA GLN A 45 12.23 3.05 19.27
C GLN A 45 13.24 1.98 18.91
N ILE A 46 14.23 2.38 18.11
CA ILE A 46 15.28 1.52 17.59
C ILE A 46 16.62 2.10 18.04
N GLY A 47 17.47 1.25 18.63
CA GLY A 47 18.76 1.67 19.17
C GLY A 47 19.88 1.75 18.12
N ASP A 48 21.01 2.32 18.51
CA ASP A 48 22.18 2.49 17.64
C ASP A 48 22.98 1.18 17.49
N GLY A 49 23.43 0.92 16.25
CA GLY A 49 24.46 -0.04 15.84
C GLY A 49 24.20 -1.51 16.18
N HIS A 50 24.25 -1.86 17.46
CA HIS A 50 23.95 -3.17 18.01
C HIS A 50 23.16 -3.03 19.30
N THR A 51 21.86 -3.19 19.18
CA THR A 51 20.93 -2.99 20.29
C THR A 51 19.80 -3.99 20.18
N ASP A 52 19.21 -4.30 21.33
CA ASP A 52 18.07 -5.19 21.36
C ASP A 52 16.83 -4.47 20.85
N PHE A 53 16.02 -5.20 20.09
CA PHE A 53 14.69 -4.78 19.73
C PHE A 53 13.87 -4.38 20.96
N LYS A 54 13.30 -3.16 20.92
CA LYS A 54 12.39 -2.61 21.93
C LYS A 54 10.98 -2.53 21.33
N GLY A 55 10.02 -3.21 21.97
CA GLY A 55 8.63 -3.29 21.49
C GLY A 55 8.15 -4.72 21.30
N THR A 56 6.83 -4.90 21.26
CA THR A 56 6.18 -6.22 21.15
C THR A 56 5.74 -6.51 19.71
N ASN A 57 5.97 -7.73 19.22
CA ASN A 57 5.51 -8.19 17.89
C ASN A 57 6.04 -7.30 16.74
N ILE A 58 7.37 -7.24 16.62
CA ILE A 58 8.06 -6.40 15.63
C ILE A 58 8.03 -7.12 14.28
N ASN A 59 7.27 -6.57 13.34
CA ASN A 59 7.18 -7.14 11.99
C ASN A 59 8.38 -6.68 11.14
N MET A 60 9.24 -7.63 10.77
CA MET A 60 10.33 -7.40 9.83
C MET A 60 9.81 -7.55 8.41
N ARG A 61 10.09 -6.57 7.55
CA ARG A 61 9.54 -6.46 6.19
C ARG A 61 10.62 -6.51 5.11
N ASN A 62 10.27 -6.93 3.90
CA ASN A 62 11.22 -6.96 2.78
C ASN A 62 11.63 -5.57 2.26
N SER A 63 10.80 -4.55 2.52
CA SER A 63 11.03 -3.14 2.21
C SER A 63 10.25 -2.25 3.20
N PRO A 64 10.51 -0.93 3.27
CA PRO A 64 9.68 0.00 4.02
C PRO A 64 8.19 -0.13 3.64
N GLY A 65 7.35 -0.47 4.61
CA GLY A 65 5.91 -0.72 4.40
C GLY A 65 5.56 -1.98 3.57
N GLY A 66 6.54 -2.79 3.17
CA GLY A 66 6.38 -3.97 2.33
C GLY A 66 5.76 -5.18 3.04
N ALA A 67 5.92 -6.37 2.45
CA ALA A 67 5.40 -7.62 3.03
C ALA A 67 6.20 -8.03 4.27
N VAL A 68 5.53 -8.63 5.25
CA VAL A 68 6.17 -9.20 6.44
C VAL A 68 6.91 -10.47 6.03
N ILE A 69 8.20 -10.54 6.35
CA ILE A 69 9.10 -11.68 6.07
C ILE A 69 9.64 -12.35 7.32
N GLY A 70 9.35 -11.77 8.49
CA GLY A 70 9.74 -12.32 9.77
C GLY A 70 9.19 -11.50 10.92
N VAL A 71 9.40 -12.03 12.12
CA VAL A 71 9.03 -11.36 13.36
C VAL A 71 10.26 -11.32 14.26
N ALA A 72 10.47 -10.17 14.90
CA ALA A 72 11.40 -10.02 16.00
C ALA A 72 10.65 -9.85 17.32
N ASN A 73 11.24 -10.36 18.39
CA ASN A 73 10.71 -10.26 19.73
C ASN A 73 11.49 -9.23 20.55
N THR A 74 10.84 -8.68 21.58
CA THR A 74 11.54 -7.88 22.59
C THR A 74 12.76 -8.63 23.12
N GLY A 75 13.92 -7.97 23.16
CA GLY A 75 15.17 -8.56 23.65
C GLY A 75 15.95 -9.36 22.62
N ASP A 76 15.44 -9.55 21.40
CA ASP A 76 16.26 -10.06 20.31
C ASP A 76 17.36 -9.06 19.95
N CYS A 77 18.61 -9.50 19.89
CA CYS A 77 19.71 -8.64 19.45
C CYS A 77 19.62 -8.36 17.94
N ALA A 78 19.75 -7.09 17.56
CA ALA A 78 19.78 -6.66 16.16
C ALA A 78 21.13 -5.99 15.80
N TYR A 79 21.55 -6.14 14.55
CA TYR A 79 22.48 -5.18 13.93
C TYR A 79 21.69 -4.23 13.03
N TYR A 80 21.88 -2.93 13.25
CA TYR A 80 21.25 -1.86 12.49
C TYR A 80 22.22 -1.34 11.43
N TYR A 81 21.80 -1.34 10.17
CA TYR A 81 22.67 -1.02 9.04
C TYR A 81 22.45 0.39 8.49
N LYS A 82 21.18 0.74 8.25
CA LYS A 82 20.78 2.03 7.70
C LYS A 82 19.34 2.33 8.05
N SER A 83 18.95 3.59 7.88
CA SER A 83 17.58 4.04 7.96
C SER A 83 17.18 4.70 6.64
N ASP A 84 16.03 4.28 6.11
CA ASP A 84 15.44 4.81 4.90
C ASP A 84 14.07 5.43 5.23
N PRO A 85 13.60 6.42 4.46
CA PRO A 85 12.23 6.89 4.56
C PRO A 85 11.25 5.87 3.97
N GLY A 86 10.01 5.88 4.46
CA GLY A 86 8.93 5.04 3.96
C GLY A 86 7.55 5.52 4.39
N PRO A 87 6.52 4.67 4.23
CA PRO A 87 5.17 5.00 4.67
C PRO A 87 5.11 5.32 6.17
N LEU A 88 4.19 6.22 6.53
CA LEU A 88 3.93 6.56 7.92
C LEU A 88 3.35 5.37 8.69
N VAL A 89 3.88 5.14 9.89
CA VAL A 89 3.39 4.15 10.86
C VAL A 89 3.01 4.88 12.13
N VAL A 90 1.84 4.54 12.68
CA VAL A 90 1.39 5.01 13.99
C VAL A 90 1.99 4.07 15.04
N CYS A 91 2.71 4.66 15.98
CA CYS A 91 3.38 4.00 17.07
C CYS A 91 2.42 3.68 18.22
N PRO A 92 2.75 2.71 19.10
CA PRO A 92 1.91 2.40 20.25
C PRO A 92 1.69 3.57 21.21
N ASP A 93 2.60 4.54 21.26
CA ASP A 93 2.50 5.77 22.05
C ASP A 93 1.68 6.88 21.35
N GLY A 94 1.15 6.59 20.15
CA GLY A 94 0.39 7.54 19.34
C GLY A 94 1.25 8.49 18.50
N SER A 95 2.57 8.43 18.61
CA SER A 95 3.47 9.15 17.70
C SER A 95 3.44 8.54 16.29
N ASN A 96 3.97 9.26 15.31
CA ASN A 96 4.08 8.77 13.94
C ASN A 96 5.53 8.78 13.48
N THR A 97 5.92 7.76 12.73
CA THR A 97 7.25 7.63 12.15
C THR A 97 7.17 7.30 10.68
N ALA A 98 8.03 7.91 9.88
CA ALA A 98 8.28 7.52 8.49
C ALA A 98 9.67 6.88 8.34
N ALA A 99 10.38 6.66 9.45
CA ALA A 99 11.70 6.05 9.45
C ALA A 99 11.59 4.53 9.48
N TRP A 100 12.38 3.88 8.61
CA TRP A 100 12.46 2.43 8.53
C TRP A 100 13.92 2.00 8.57
N SER A 101 14.28 1.20 9.56
CA SER A 101 15.66 0.71 9.70
C SER A 101 15.81 -0.67 9.09
N LEU A 102 16.85 -0.86 8.28
CA LEU A 102 17.28 -2.17 7.80
C LEU A 102 18.12 -2.85 8.88
N VAL A 103 17.68 -4.04 9.30
CA VAL A 103 18.24 -4.74 10.45
C VAL A 103 18.36 -6.23 10.20
N VAL A 104 19.34 -6.88 10.83
CA VAL A 104 19.36 -8.34 10.95
C VAL A 104 19.06 -8.75 12.38
N ASN A 105 18.08 -9.63 12.56
CA ASN A 105 17.84 -10.28 13.85
C ASN A 105 18.86 -11.41 14.03
N LYS A 106 19.69 -11.33 15.07
CA LYS A 106 20.77 -12.30 15.29
C LYS A 106 20.26 -13.69 15.66
N ARG A 107 19.07 -13.81 16.25
CA ARG A 107 18.46 -15.10 16.60
C ARG A 107 17.89 -15.79 15.37
N THR A 108 17.06 -15.10 14.60
CA THR A 108 16.33 -15.68 13.46
C THR A 108 17.07 -15.59 12.14
N LYS A 109 18.15 -14.80 12.07
CA LYS A 109 18.95 -14.49 10.86
C LYS A 109 18.15 -13.80 9.75
N VAL A 110 16.96 -13.30 10.05
CA VAL A 110 16.16 -12.52 9.09
C VAL A 110 16.79 -11.13 8.95
N LEU A 111 17.10 -10.75 7.72
CA LEU A 111 17.43 -9.38 7.32
C LEU A 111 16.17 -8.71 6.75
N GLY A 112 15.74 -7.60 7.34
CA GLY A 112 14.53 -6.90 6.92
C GLY A 112 14.41 -5.50 7.51
N TYR A 113 13.38 -4.77 7.08
CA TYR A 113 13.04 -3.43 7.56
C TYR A 113 12.06 -3.49 8.72
N VAL A 114 12.25 -2.60 9.68
CA VAL A 114 11.36 -2.39 10.83
C VAL A 114 11.06 -0.90 10.96
N SER A 115 9.85 -0.54 11.40
CA SER A 115 9.53 0.87 11.68
C SER A 115 10.33 1.34 12.90
N GLY A 116 10.82 2.58 12.86
CA GLY A 116 11.72 3.17 13.85
C GLY A 116 11.06 4.16 14.77
#